data_AF-A0AAN9UC51-F1
#
_entry.id   AF-A0AAN9UC51-F1
#
_cell.length_a   1.000
_cell.length_b   1.000
_cell.length_c   1.000
_cell.angle_alpha   90.00
_cell.angle_beta   90.00
_cell.angle_gamma   90.00
#
_symmetry.space_group_name_H-M   'P 1'
#
loop_
_entity.id
_entity.type
_entity.pdbx_description
1 polymer ?
#
loop_
_entity_poly.entity_id
_entity_poly.type
_entity_poly.pdbx_seq_one_letter_code
_entity_poly.pdbx_strand_id
1 'polypeptide(L)'
;MPRGVKRRREIDCNGNGCDQSDCPSCKDDPTVMNFTPGGDRDNLWRTQPSLLLTARREAQSRAQDPTASRNRGRVPASLPSAAASPSAPSFRAPVSERAPPQAATASVTPDLTPTEMIDGLDPKVLKDTVIYLASRDSRVAEAIKVAYELQPRHVPIPQETHREQTQRPMRPAIPLSQMQPVVDFDRYSKSAWHALNNSATLGLGGRGLSEEAEEVYDRIRGLVNTIDEKTKEDSPLRTKQSAIETLRKIAKSIILSEDIIGHEMREQLETDSHIADVIVRVLESMTSVERLMTGNKTDAKGSLSDKVEWVRDQAVGYCLEGLYGLDRALEMMKTGSSSLPLAEGSSYAPIDLTS
;
A
#
# COMPACT_ATOMS: atom_id res chain seq x y z
N MET A 1 12.62 -23.17 41.21
CA MET A 1 11.82 -22.28 40.34
C MET A 1 12.77 -21.52 39.41
N PRO A 2 13.00 -21.98 38.16
CA PRO A 2 13.89 -21.26 37.25
C PRO A 2 13.17 -20.04 36.67
N ARG A 3 13.88 -18.90 36.64
CA ARG A 3 13.39 -17.63 36.09
C ARG A 3 13.28 -17.75 34.57
N GLY A 4 12.10 -17.39 34.04
CA GLY A 4 11.80 -17.46 32.62
C GLY A 4 12.73 -16.58 31.78
N VAL A 5 13.39 -17.19 30.80
CA VAL A 5 14.16 -16.51 29.76
C VAL A 5 13.19 -15.83 28.81
N LYS A 6 13.11 -14.49 28.85
CA LYS A 6 12.42 -13.70 27.84
C LYS A 6 13.19 -13.85 26.51
N ARG A 7 12.64 -14.63 25.58
CA ARG A 7 13.14 -14.67 24.20
C ARG A 7 12.90 -13.30 23.57
N ARG A 8 13.99 -12.57 23.31
CA ARG A 8 14.01 -11.35 22.49
C ARG A 8 13.63 -11.80 21.07
N ARG A 9 12.48 -11.38 20.55
CA ARG A 9 12.18 -11.56 19.12
C ARG A 9 13.15 -10.67 18.36
N GLU A 10 14.07 -11.26 17.61
CA GLU A 10 14.80 -10.56 16.56
C GLU A 10 13.76 -10.16 15.50
N ILE A 11 13.54 -8.86 15.36
CA ILE A 11 12.69 -8.28 14.32
C ILE A 11 13.65 -7.85 13.22
N ASP A 12 13.68 -8.60 12.11
CA ASP A 12 14.43 -8.18 10.93
C ASP A 12 13.84 -6.88 10.38
N CYS A 13 14.70 -5.86 10.25
CA CYS A 13 14.33 -4.48 9.94
C CYS A 13 13.74 -4.31 8.51
N ASN A 14 13.87 -5.30 7.60
CA ASN A 14 13.44 -5.31 6.18
C ASN A 14 13.70 -4.01 5.35
N GLY A 15 14.60 -3.15 5.83
CA GLY A 15 14.88 -1.83 5.25
C GLY A 15 13.84 -0.75 5.54
N ASN A 16 12.96 -0.90 6.54
CA ASN A 16 11.95 0.09 6.90
C ASN A 16 12.41 1.15 7.92
N GLY A 17 13.72 1.27 8.16
CA GLY A 17 14.29 2.35 8.97
C GLY A 17 13.92 2.24 10.45
N CYS A 18 14.48 1.24 11.14
CA CYS A 18 14.53 1.29 12.59
C CYS A 18 15.52 2.40 13.03
N ASP A 19 15.10 3.29 13.92
CA ASP A 19 15.94 4.36 14.52
C ASP A 19 17.08 3.83 15.42
N GLN A 20 17.41 2.54 15.35
CA GLN A 20 18.53 1.97 16.08
C GLN A 20 19.82 2.25 15.31
N SER A 21 20.74 2.99 15.94
CA SER A 21 22.08 3.33 15.43
C SER A 21 22.92 2.11 15.03
N ASP A 22 22.50 0.91 15.41
CA ASP A 22 23.23 -0.34 15.21
C ASP A 22 22.45 -1.47 14.52
N CYS A 23 21.34 -1.21 13.79
CA CYS A 23 20.71 -2.29 13.00
C CYS A 23 21.68 -2.74 11.87
N PRO A 24 22.13 -4.02 11.85
CA PRO A 24 23.07 -4.52 10.84
C PRO A 24 22.50 -4.43 9.42
N SER A 25 21.19 -4.63 9.26
CA SER A 25 20.49 -4.55 7.97
C SER A 25 20.45 -3.14 7.36
N CYS A 26 20.84 -2.09 8.10
CA CYS A 26 20.85 -0.71 7.62
C CYS A 26 22.26 -0.16 7.34
N LYS A 27 23.33 -0.94 7.57
CA LYS A 27 24.72 -0.45 7.48
C LYS A 27 25.36 -0.54 6.08
N ASP A 28 24.70 -1.13 5.08
CA ASP A 28 25.36 -1.50 3.82
C ASP A 28 24.90 -0.74 2.55
N ASP A 29 24.65 0.57 2.64
CA ASP A 29 24.50 1.41 1.42
C ASP A 29 25.63 2.46 1.30
N PRO A 30 26.77 2.11 0.67
CA PRO A 30 27.91 3.02 0.52
C PRO A 30 27.69 4.11 -0.56
N THR A 31 26.48 4.26 -1.11
CA THR A 31 26.19 5.24 -2.18
C THR A 31 25.69 6.60 -1.70
N VAL A 32 25.57 6.84 -0.39
CA VAL A 32 25.24 8.18 0.14
C VAL A 32 26.53 8.99 0.34
N MET A 33 27.03 9.57 -0.75
CA MET A 33 28.05 10.61 -0.72
C MET A 33 27.56 11.82 0.08
N ASN A 34 28.29 12.12 1.16
CA ASN A 34 28.51 13.42 1.81
C ASN A 34 27.57 14.57 1.43
N PHE A 35 26.54 14.78 2.25
CA PHE A 35 25.99 16.12 2.49
C PHE A 35 26.14 16.42 3.98
N THR A 36 27.10 17.28 4.31
CA THR A 36 27.17 17.94 5.62
C THR A 36 25.95 18.85 5.78
N PRO A 37 25.16 18.72 6.86
CA PRO A 37 24.14 19.71 7.17
C PRO A 37 24.83 20.91 7.84
N GLY A 38 24.95 22.00 7.10
CA GLY A 38 25.05 23.33 7.70
C GLY A 38 23.79 23.58 8.52
N GLY A 39 23.97 23.89 9.80
CA GLY A 39 22.89 23.97 10.76
C GLY A 39 21.87 25.06 10.43
N ASP A 40 20.61 24.75 10.71
CA ASP A 40 19.80 25.69 11.47
C ASP A 40 18.92 24.93 12.44
N ARG A 41 19.04 25.33 13.71
CA ARG A 41 18.29 24.78 14.83
C ARG A 41 16.97 25.54 14.86
N ASP A 42 15.85 24.84 14.67
CA ASP A 42 14.61 25.19 15.36
C ASP A 42 13.81 23.92 15.66
N ASN A 43 14.06 23.43 16.87
CA ASN A 43 13.26 22.44 17.58
C ASN A 43 12.06 23.15 18.20
N LEU A 44 10.83 22.83 17.78
CA LEU A 44 9.67 23.22 18.56
C LEU A 44 8.46 22.30 18.39
N TRP A 45 8.58 21.02 18.75
CA TRP A 45 7.42 20.24 19.20
C TRP A 45 7.83 19.27 20.32
N ARG A 46 7.77 19.76 21.56
CA ARG A 46 7.75 18.92 22.76
C ARG A 46 6.61 19.41 23.66
N THR A 47 5.63 18.51 23.87
CA THR A 47 4.68 18.42 25.00
C THR A 47 4.04 19.71 25.54
N GLN A 48 2.72 19.82 25.39
CA GLN A 48 1.87 20.57 26.32
C GLN A 48 0.95 19.59 27.08
N PRO A 49 0.85 19.73 28.41
CA PRO A 49 -0.01 18.90 29.25
C PRO A 49 -1.45 19.45 29.27
N SER A 50 -2.40 18.54 29.17
CA SER A 50 -3.83 18.81 29.35
C SER A 50 -4.15 19.00 30.83
N LEU A 51 -4.42 20.24 31.28
CA LEU A 51 -5.18 20.52 32.50
C LEU A 51 -5.82 21.93 32.48
N LEU A 52 -7.09 21.97 32.91
CA LEU A 52 -7.88 23.09 33.44
C LEU A 52 -8.49 24.10 32.45
N LEU A 53 -9.77 23.90 32.13
CA LEU A 53 -10.72 24.98 31.84
C LEU A 53 -12.04 24.73 32.59
N THR A 54 -12.09 25.22 33.83
CA THR A 54 -13.34 25.52 34.55
C THR A 54 -13.75 26.96 34.30
N ALA A 55 -15.03 27.09 33.90
CA ALA A 55 -15.95 28.19 34.19
C ALA A 55 -15.67 29.60 33.63
N ARG A 56 -16.47 29.99 32.61
CA ARG A 56 -17.12 31.32 32.57
C ARG A 56 -18.30 31.33 31.60
N ARG A 57 -19.52 31.10 32.10
CA ARG A 57 -20.77 31.51 31.44
C ARG A 57 -21.78 31.91 32.50
N GLU A 58 -21.96 33.22 32.64
CA GLU A 58 -23.19 33.81 33.14
C GLU A 58 -23.58 34.95 32.20
N ALA A 59 -24.85 34.91 31.77
CA ALA A 59 -25.78 36.03 31.61
C ALA A 59 -26.70 35.81 30.40
N GLN A 60 -27.90 35.27 30.63
CA GLN A 60 -29.16 36.01 30.45
C GLN A 60 -30.39 35.10 30.63
N SER A 61 -31.11 35.36 31.73
CA SER A 61 -32.56 35.57 31.82
C SER A 61 -33.53 34.49 31.31
N ARG A 62 -34.21 33.82 32.26
CA ARG A 62 -35.66 34.04 32.47
C ARG A 62 -36.14 33.43 33.78
N ALA A 63 -36.91 34.25 34.50
CA ALA A 63 -37.66 33.92 35.71
C ALA A 63 -38.86 33.02 35.39
N GLN A 64 -39.21 32.08 36.27
CA GLN A 64 -40.41 32.12 37.12
C GLN A 64 -40.68 30.76 37.82
N ASP A 65 -40.81 30.89 39.13
CA ASP A 65 -41.64 30.20 40.13
C ASP A 65 -41.50 28.72 40.56
N PRO A 66 -41.72 28.47 41.88
CA PRO A 66 -41.47 27.20 42.56
C PRO A 66 -42.75 26.41 42.82
N THR A 67 -42.65 25.08 42.97
CA THR A 67 -43.45 24.35 43.95
C THR A 67 -42.91 22.94 44.18
N ALA A 68 -42.78 22.62 45.47
CA ALA A 68 -42.80 21.33 46.15
C ALA A 68 -43.01 20.06 45.30
N SER A 69 -42.22 19.02 45.57
CA SER A 69 -42.64 18.00 46.54
C SER A 69 -41.64 16.84 46.63
N ARG A 70 -41.47 16.37 47.86
CA ARG A 70 -40.92 15.08 48.27
C ARG A 70 -41.38 13.93 47.37
N ASN A 71 -40.47 13.00 47.06
CA ASN A 71 -40.61 11.66 47.63
C ASN A 71 -39.36 10.79 47.46
N ARG A 72 -38.90 10.25 48.59
CA ARG A 72 -38.01 9.11 48.71
C ARG A 72 -38.84 7.85 48.41
N GLY A 73 -38.38 7.02 47.48
CA GLY A 73 -38.97 5.72 47.17
C GLY A 73 -37.88 4.68 46.96
N ARG A 74 -37.41 4.13 48.08
CA ARG A 74 -36.50 2.99 48.20
C ARG A 74 -37.30 1.71 47.95
N VAL A 75 -36.98 0.91 46.94
CA VAL A 75 -37.46 -0.48 46.79
C VAL A 75 -36.34 -1.35 46.17
N PRO A 76 -36.19 -2.62 46.61
CA PRO A 76 -34.92 -3.32 46.61
C PRO A 76 -34.74 -4.33 45.47
N ALA A 77 -33.49 -4.81 45.39
CA ALA A 77 -33.04 -5.96 44.64
C ALA A 77 -33.89 -7.22 44.88
N SER A 78 -34.10 -7.99 43.82
CA SER A 78 -34.58 -9.37 43.89
C SER A 78 -33.95 -10.16 42.74
N LEU A 79 -32.98 -11.01 43.09
CA LEU A 79 -32.53 -12.16 42.31
C LEU A 79 -33.57 -13.29 42.44
N PRO A 80 -33.75 -14.09 41.38
CA PRO A 80 -33.53 -15.54 41.50
C PRO A 80 -32.72 -16.09 40.31
N SER A 81 -31.70 -16.92 40.52
CA SER A 81 -31.74 -18.37 40.80
C SER A 81 -31.91 -19.24 39.53
N ALA A 82 -30.79 -19.86 39.17
CA ALA A 82 -30.55 -21.19 38.57
C ALA A 82 -31.61 -21.86 37.67
N ALA A 83 -31.13 -22.27 36.47
CA ALA A 83 -31.46 -23.47 35.66
C ALA A 83 -31.30 -23.09 34.17
N ALA A 84 -30.82 -23.88 33.22
CA ALA A 84 -30.37 -25.26 33.16
C ALA A 84 -29.36 -25.35 31.99
N SER A 85 -28.39 -26.25 32.09
CA SER A 85 -27.51 -26.62 30.97
C SER A 85 -28.31 -27.36 29.88
N PRO A 86 -28.23 -26.95 28.60
CA PRO A 86 -28.73 -27.78 27.52
C PRO A 86 -27.68 -28.84 27.15
N SER A 87 -28.10 -30.10 27.27
CA SER A 87 -27.43 -31.30 26.80
C SER A 87 -27.16 -31.21 25.30
N ALA A 88 -25.89 -31.37 24.92
CA ALA A 88 -25.47 -31.46 23.53
C ALA A 88 -26.00 -32.77 22.89
N PRO A 89 -26.67 -32.71 21.71
CA PRO A 89 -27.01 -33.90 20.96
C PRO A 89 -25.74 -34.45 20.26
N SER A 90 -25.28 -35.61 20.73
CA SER A 90 -24.26 -36.42 20.06
C SER A 90 -24.83 -37.01 18.77
N PHE A 91 -24.71 -36.28 17.67
CA PHE A 91 -24.92 -36.83 16.33
C PHE A 91 -23.73 -37.72 15.95
N ARG A 92 -23.89 -39.04 16.14
CA ARG A 92 -23.07 -40.03 15.42
C ARG A 92 -23.47 -39.98 13.95
N ALA A 93 -22.61 -39.40 13.11
CA ALA A 93 -22.73 -39.52 11.68
C ALA A 93 -22.64 -41.01 11.27
N PRO A 94 -23.49 -41.48 10.34
CA PRO A 94 -23.34 -42.81 9.76
C PRO A 94 -22.01 -42.90 9.02
N VAL A 95 -21.22 -43.92 9.35
CA VAL A 95 -20.02 -44.32 8.61
C VAL A 95 -20.44 -44.61 7.18
N SER A 96 -20.16 -43.68 6.26
CA SER A 96 -20.33 -43.91 4.83
C SER A 96 -19.36 -44.98 4.38
N GLU A 97 -19.93 -46.10 3.95
CA GLU A 97 -19.27 -47.21 3.30
C GLU A 97 -18.50 -46.69 2.08
N ARG A 98 -17.18 -46.86 2.12
CA ARG A 98 -16.24 -46.36 1.12
C ARG A 98 -16.52 -47.08 -0.20
N ALA A 99 -17.10 -46.36 -1.16
CA ALA A 99 -17.27 -46.86 -2.52
C ALA A 99 -15.92 -47.36 -3.08
N PRO A 100 -15.90 -48.47 -3.83
CA PRO A 100 -14.68 -49.01 -4.42
C PRO A 100 -14.01 -47.95 -5.32
N PRO A 101 -12.67 -47.94 -5.38
CA PRO A 101 -11.93 -46.97 -6.19
C PRO A 101 -12.39 -47.10 -7.64
N GLN A 102 -13.11 -46.06 -8.11
CA GLN A 102 -13.41 -45.94 -9.52
C GLN A 102 -12.07 -45.88 -10.26
N ALA A 103 -11.91 -46.77 -11.23
CA ALA A 103 -10.72 -46.86 -12.06
C ALA A 103 -10.39 -45.46 -12.58
N ALA A 104 -9.22 -44.95 -12.19
CA ALA A 104 -8.73 -43.66 -12.65
C ALA A 104 -8.73 -43.68 -14.18
N THR A 105 -9.68 -42.96 -14.78
CA THR A 105 -9.66 -42.63 -16.20
C THR A 105 -8.31 -41.99 -16.46
N ALA A 106 -7.47 -42.67 -17.24
CA ALA A 106 -6.14 -42.20 -17.58
C ALA A 106 -6.25 -40.75 -18.06
N SER A 107 -5.77 -39.82 -17.24
CA SER A 107 -5.75 -38.42 -17.60
C SER A 107 -4.83 -38.31 -18.81
N VAL A 108 -5.43 -38.04 -19.97
CA VAL A 108 -4.72 -37.71 -21.19
C VAL A 108 -4.07 -36.36 -20.93
N THR A 109 -2.86 -36.37 -20.37
CA THR A 109 -2.02 -35.18 -20.34
C THR A 109 -1.64 -34.89 -21.78
N PRO A 110 -1.99 -33.71 -22.32
CA PRO A 110 -1.56 -33.33 -23.65
C PRO A 110 -0.03 -33.34 -23.70
N ASP A 111 0.53 -34.01 -24.70
CA ASP A 111 1.97 -33.97 -24.99
C ASP A 111 2.33 -32.55 -25.45
N LEU A 112 2.66 -31.68 -24.49
CA LEU A 112 3.18 -30.35 -24.77
C LEU A 112 4.63 -30.46 -25.24
N THR A 113 4.95 -29.75 -26.32
CA THR A 113 6.33 -29.62 -26.78
C THR A 113 7.14 -28.77 -25.79
N PRO A 114 8.48 -28.95 -25.71
CA PRO A 114 9.32 -28.12 -24.86
C PRO A 114 9.19 -26.61 -25.15
N THR A 115 8.92 -26.24 -26.40
CA THR A 115 8.70 -24.84 -26.79
C THR A 115 7.43 -24.28 -26.18
N GLU A 116 6.31 -25.01 -26.27
CA GLU A 116 5.04 -24.60 -25.65
C GLU A 116 5.15 -24.52 -24.12
N MET A 117 5.92 -25.42 -23.51
CA MET A 117 6.22 -25.35 -22.08
C MET A 117 7.01 -24.08 -21.73
N ILE A 118 7.99 -23.70 -22.53
CA ILE A 118 8.80 -22.49 -22.31
C ILE A 118 7.99 -21.21 -22.56
N ASP A 119 7.19 -21.18 -23.63
CA ASP A 119 6.37 -20.02 -24.00
C ASP A 119 5.24 -19.78 -22.98
N GLY A 120 4.81 -20.83 -22.28
CA GLY A 120 3.84 -20.73 -21.19
C GLY A 120 4.44 -20.27 -19.85
N LEU A 121 5.77 -20.16 -19.73
CA LEU A 121 6.39 -19.68 -18.49
C LEU A 121 6.29 -18.16 -18.37
N ASP A 122 5.99 -17.70 -17.15
CA ASP A 122 6.13 -16.29 -16.80
C ASP A 122 7.56 -15.80 -17.11
N PRO A 123 7.73 -14.61 -17.74
CA PRO A 123 9.05 -14.11 -18.14
C PRO A 123 10.07 -14.02 -17.01
N LYS A 124 9.62 -13.74 -15.78
CA LYS A 124 10.49 -13.70 -14.60
C LYS A 124 10.94 -15.11 -14.22
N VAL A 125 10.02 -16.08 -14.20
CA VAL A 125 10.35 -17.49 -13.90
C VAL A 125 11.32 -18.05 -14.94
N LEU A 126 11.11 -17.77 -16.22
CA LEU A 126 12.02 -18.16 -17.29
C LEU A 126 13.41 -17.57 -17.08
N LYS A 127 13.48 -16.25 -16.82
CA LYS A 127 14.74 -15.55 -16.55
C LYS A 127 15.48 -16.15 -15.35
N ASP A 128 14.80 -16.34 -14.22
CA ASP A 128 15.40 -16.87 -12.99
C ASP A 128 15.89 -18.32 -13.20
N THR A 129 15.14 -19.12 -13.95
CA THR A 129 15.54 -20.50 -14.32
C THR A 129 16.78 -20.50 -15.20
N VAL A 130 16.86 -19.62 -16.19
CA VAL A 130 18.03 -19.49 -17.08
C VAL A 130 19.27 -19.06 -16.29
N ILE A 131 19.14 -18.08 -15.38
CA ILE A 131 20.23 -17.64 -14.49
C ILE A 131 20.70 -18.79 -13.60
N TYR A 132 19.76 -19.52 -12.99
CA TYR A 132 20.05 -20.67 -12.15
C TYR A 132 20.82 -21.76 -12.91
N LEU A 133 20.36 -22.12 -14.11
CA LEU A 133 21.02 -23.13 -14.94
C LEU A 133 22.42 -22.68 -15.39
N ALA A 134 22.57 -21.42 -15.79
CA ALA A 134 23.87 -20.84 -16.17
C ALA A 134 24.89 -20.88 -15.00
N SER A 135 24.42 -20.73 -13.76
CA SER A 135 25.29 -20.82 -12.57
C SER A 135 25.79 -22.24 -12.28
N ARG A 136 25.10 -23.27 -12.80
CA ARG A 136 25.40 -24.69 -12.53
C ARG A 136 26.11 -25.39 -13.68
N ASP A 137 25.92 -24.96 -14.92
CA ASP A 137 26.57 -25.54 -16.10
C ASP A 137 27.21 -24.44 -16.97
N SER A 138 28.54 -24.47 -17.07
CA SER A 138 29.31 -23.49 -17.84
C SER A 138 28.99 -23.51 -19.34
N ARG A 139 28.48 -24.64 -19.87
CA ARG A 139 28.06 -24.74 -21.27
C ARG A 139 26.78 -23.96 -21.52
N VAL A 140 25.87 -23.95 -20.55
CA VAL A 140 24.63 -23.15 -20.61
C VAL A 140 24.99 -21.66 -20.57
N ALA A 141 25.91 -21.26 -19.69
CA ALA A 141 26.40 -19.89 -19.63
C ALA A 141 27.03 -19.43 -20.97
N GLU A 142 27.89 -20.24 -21.57
CA GLU A 142 28.51 -19.91 -22.87
C GLU A 142 27.46 -19.88 -24.00
N ALA A 143 26.50 -20.81 -24.01
CA ALA A 143 25.42 -20.82 -25.00
C ALA A 143 24.56 -19.55 -24.92
N ILE A 144 24.23 -19.07 -23.71
CA ILE A 144 23.50 -17.81 -23.50
C ILE A 144 24.30 -16.63 -24.04
N LYS A 145 25.61 -16.58 -23.76
CA LYS A 145 26.48 -15.53 -24.25
C LYS A 145 26.53 -15.50 -25.77
N VAL A 146 26.71 -16.66 -26.41
CA VAL A 146 26.68 -16.78 -27.88
C VAL A 146 25.33 -16.36 -28.44
N ALA A 147 24.22 -16.80 -27.82
CA ALA A 147 22.88 -16.39 -28.24
C ALA A 147 22.69 -14.87 -28.16
N TYR A 148 23.20 -14.23 -27.11
CA TYR A 148 23.16 -12.78 -26.94
C TYR A 148 24.02 -12.04 -27.98
N GLU A 149 25.19 -12.57 -28.33
CA GLU A 149 26.05 -12.02 -29.39
C GLU A 149 25.44 -12.18 -30.79
N LEU A 150 24.70 -13.27 -31.02
CA LEU A 150 24.00 -13.57 -32.27
C LEU A 150 22.65 -12.85 -32.40
N GLN A 151 22.10 -12.29 -31.32
CA GLN A 151 20.93 -11.43 -31.45
C GLN A 151 21.28 -10.32 -32.44
N PRO A 152 20.44 -10.07 -33.46
CA PRO A 152 20.64 -8.95 -34.36
C PRO A 152 20.75 -7.72 -33.47
N ARG A 153 21.97 -7.18 -33.32
CA ARG A 153 22.18 -5.90 -32.63
C ARG A 153 21.16 -4.99 -33.25
N HIS A 154 20.20 -4.54 -32.43
CA HIS A 154 19.08 -3.72 -32.85
C HIS A 154 19.52 -2.90 -34.05
N VAL A 155 19.02 -3.27 -35.24
CA VAL A 155 19.20 -2.42 -36.42
C VAL A 155 18.79 -1.05 -35.89
N PRO A 156 19.69 -0.04 -35.89
CA PRO A 156 19.36 1.27 -35.35
C PRO A 156 18.01 1.59 -35.94
N ILE A 157 17.00 1.68 -35.06
CA ILE A 157 15.60 1.88 -35.44
C ILE A 157 15.67 2.93 -36.52
N PRO A 158 15.26 2.64 -37.78
CA PRO A 158 15.32 3.62 -38.86
C PRO A 158 14.76 4.88 -38.27
N GLN A 159 15.61 5.92 -38.13
CA GLN A 159 15.20 7.16 -37.49
C GLN A 159 13.94 7.56 -38.21
N GLU A 160 12.80 7.40 -37.53
CA GLU A 160 11.50 7.73 -38.09
C GLU A 160 11.65 9.14 -38.62
N THR A 161 11.54 9.26 -39.93
CA THR A 161 11.82 10.47 -40.68
C THR A 161 10.89 11.56 -40.19
N HIS A 162 11.30 12.29 -39.15
CA HIS A 162 11.07 13.68 -38.72
C HIS A 162 9.73 14.40 -39.00
N ARG A 163 8.72 13.75 -39.59
CA ARG A 163 7.51 14.37 -40.14
C ARG A 163 6.27 14.22 -39.27
N GLU A 164 6.29 13.34 -38.27
CA GLU A 164 5.18 13.19 -37.31
C GLU A 164 5.51 13.71 -35.90
N GLN A 165 6.59 14.48 -35.75
CA GLN A 165 6.95 15.14 -34.51
C GLN A 165 6.27 16.50 -34.31
N THR A 166 5.29 16.86 -35.15
CA THR A 166 4.77 18.24 -35.26
C THR A 166 3.78 18.65 -34.17
N GLN A 167 3.29 17.75 -33.30
CA GLN A 167 2.35 18.16 -32.25
C GLN A 167 2.56 17.44 -30.91
N ARG A 168 3.80 17.23 -30.47
CA ARG A 168 3.98 17.03 -29.02
C ARG A 168 3.66 18.37 -28.35
N PRO A 169 2.64 18.47 -27.49
CA PRO A 169 2.38 19.67 -26.72
C PRO A 169 3.63 19.93 -25.89
N MET A 170 4.45 20.86 -26.37
CA MET A 170 5.71 21.21 -25.75
C MET A 170 5.32 21.97 -24.49
N ARG A 171 5.46 21.31 -23.33
CA ARG A 171 5.28 21.99 -22.04
C ARG A 171 6.16 23.24 -22.10
N PRO A 172 5.61 24.45 -21.88
CA PRO A 172 6.39 25.67 -21.97
C PRO A 172 7.61 25.53 -21.06
N ALA A 173 8.78 25.94 -21.55
CA ALA A 173 10.00 25.87 -20.77
C ALA A 173 9.83 26.72 -19.51
N ILE A 174 9.75 26.07 -18.35
CA ILE A 174 9.63 26.73 -17.06
C ILE A 174 11.01 27.37 -16.75
N PRO A 175 11.09 28.68 -16.52
CA PRO A 175 12.33 29.33 -16.10
C PRO A 175 12.92 28.64 -14.86
N LEU A 176 14.25 28.49 -14.79
CA LEU A 176 14.92 27.88 -13.64
C LEU A 176 14.55 28.52 -12.30
N SER A 177 14.27 29.83 -12.29
CA SER A 177 13.82 30.58 -11.11
C SER A 177 12.42 30.18 -10.62
N GLN A 178 11.63 29.48 -11.44
CA GLN A 178 10.31 28.96 -11.12
C GLN A 178 10.34 27.45 -10.84
N MET A 179 11.50 26.78 -10.98
CA MET A 179 11.60 25.37 -10.63
C MET A 179 11.57 25.19 -9.12
N GLN A 180 10.55 24.48 -8.63
CA GLN A 180 10.50 24.13 -7.21
C GLN A 180 11.64 23.18 -6.85
N PRO A 181 12.20 23.28 -5.62
CA PRO A 181 13.19 22.33 -5.15
C PRO A 181 12.60 20.91 -5.11
N VAL A 182 13.45 19.91 -5.32
CA VAL A 182 13.04 18.51 -5.19
C VAL A 182 12.70 18.24 -3.73
N VAL A 183 11.50 17.74 -3.47
CA VAL A 183 11.04 17.36 -2.13
C VAL A 183 11.11 15.85 -2.00
N ASP A 184 11.74 15.37 -0.93
CA ASP A 184 11.75 13.95 -0.56
C ASP A 184 10.75 13.69 0.58
N PHE A 185 9.90 12.69 0.38
CA PHE A 185 8.80 12.33 1.25
C PHE A 185 9.05 11.10 2.11
N ASP A 186 10.22 10.45 2.01
CA ASP A 186 10.52 9.19 2.72
C ASP A 186 10.22 9.25 4.23
N ARG A 187 10.49 10.39 4.87
CA ARG A 187 10.18 10.64 6.28
C ARG A 187 8.70 10.41 6.66
N TYR A 188 7.76 10.63 5.73
CA TYR A 188 6.34 10.43 6.00
C TYR A 188 5.98 8.94 6.04
N SER A 189 6.62 8.10 5.21
CA SER A 189 6.43 6.65 5.31
C SER A 189 6.91 6.11 6.66
N LYS A 190 8.05 6.60 7.16
CA LYS A 190 8.56 6.28 8.51
C LYS A 190 7.60 6.77 9.59
N SER A 191 7.11 8.01 9.49
CA SER A 191 6.14 8.53 10.46
C SER A 191 4.84 7.72 10.49
N ALA A 192 4.34 7.27 9.34
CA ALA A 192 3.15 6.41 9.28
C ALA A 192 3.43 5.06 9.94
N TRP A 193 4.58 4.44 9.63
CA TRP A 193 4.98 3.19 10.25
C TRP A 193 5.10 3.31 11.78
N HIS A 194 5.71 4.39 12.29
CA HIS A 194 5.80 4.63 13.73
C HIS A 194 4.44 4.88 14.38
N ALA A 195 3.51 5.54 13.69
CA ALA A 195 2.16 5.74 14.20
C ALA A 195 1.42 4.41 14.36
N LEU A 196 1.52 3.52 13.36
CA LEU A 196 0.95 2.18 13.40
C LEU A 196 1.60 1.30 14.47
N ASN A 197 2.92 1.40 14.67
CA ASN A 197 3.69 0.52 15.56
C ASN A 197 3.96 1.12 16.94
N ASN A 198 3.21 2.13 17.35
CA ASN A 198 3.46 2.80 18.62
C ASN A 198 3.11 1.90 19.81
N SER A 199 4.12 1.35 20.49
CA SER A 199 3.91 0.41 21.61
C SER A 199 3.09 0.96 22.80
N ALA A 200 2.93 2.29 22.92
CA ALA A 200 2.11 2.89 23.96
C ALA A 200 0.63 2.51 23.82
N THR A 201 0.18 2.24 22.59
CA THR A 201 -1.22 1.92 22.27
C THR A 201 -1.58 0.49 22.68
N LEU A 202 -0.61 -0.43 22.63
CA LEU A 202 -0.78 -1.84 22.99
C LEU A 202 -1.08 -2.05 24.49
N GLY A 203 -0.88 -1.03 25.33
CA GLY A 203 -1.17 -1.08 26.76
C GLY A 203 -2.58 -0.61 27.15
N LEU A 204 -3.34 -0.05 26.23
CA LEU A 204 -4.67 0.50 26.50
C LEU A 204 -5.73 -0.60 26.48
N GLY A 205 -6.62 -0.60 27.49
CA GLY A 205 -7.78 -1.49 27.53
C GLY A 205 -8.78 -1.16 26.41
N GLY A 206 -9.59 -2.14 26.00
CA GLY A 206 -10.32 -2.16 24.73
C GLY A 206 -11.24 -0.99 24.34
N ARG A 207 -11.53 -0.02 25.23
CA ARG A 207 -12.24 1.22 24.86
C ARG A 207 -11.29 2.30 24.31
N GLY A 208 -10.03 2.33 24.73
CA GLY A 208 -9.04 3.30 24.25
C GLY A 208 -8.45 2.96 22.88
N LEU A 209 -8.60 1.72 22.42
CA LEU A 209 -7.99 1.28 21.15
C LEU A 209 -8.67 1.86 19.91
N SER A 210 -9.99 2.07 19.95
CA SER A 210 -10.73 2.65 18.83
C SER A 210 -10.43 4.15 18.69
N GLU A 211 -10.43 4.89 19.80
CA GLU A 211 -10.06 6.32 19.82
C GLU A 211 -8.60 6.52 19.35
N GLU A 212 -7.68 5.66 19.77
CA GLU A 212 -6.29 5.70 19.33
C GLU A 212 -6.15 5.32 17.84
N ALA A 213 -6.92 4.35 17.35
CA ALA A 213 -6.92 3.99 15.93
C ALA A 213 -7.42 5.16 15.06
N GLU A 214 -8.44 5.89 15.53
CA GLU A 214 -8.92 7.12 14.88
C GLU A 214 -7.83 8.21 14.85
N GLU A 215 -7.08 8.42 15.95
CA GLU A 215 -5.96 9.37 15.96
C GLU A 215 -4.84 8.95 14.98
N VAL A 216 -4.50 7.66 14.93
CA VAL A 216 -3.51 7.13 13.98
C VAL A 216 -3.98 7.33 12.54
N TYR A 217 -5.26 7.08 12.27
CA TYR A 217 -5.88 7.30 10.96
C TYR A 217 -5.80 8.76 10.54
N ASP A 218 -6.24 9.69 11.38
CA ASP A 218 -6.20 11.13 11.12
C ASP A 218 -4.77 11.61 10.87
N ARG A 219 -3.81 11.08 11.64
CA ARG A 219 -2.39 11.39 11.44
C ARG A 219 -1.91 10.92 10.06
N ILE A 220 -2.20 9.68 9.67
CA ILE A 220 -1.80 9.14 8.36
C ILE A 220 -2.48 9.93 7.24
N ARG A 221 -3.77 10.25 7.37
CA ARG A 221 -4.52 11.07 6.43
C ARG A 221 -3.89 12.45 6.27
N GLY A 222 -3.45 13.07 7.36
CA GLY A 222 -2.70 14.33 7.35
C GLY A 222 -1.37 14.23 6.60
N LEU A 223 -0.65 13.11 6.72
CA LEU A 223 0.57 12.86 5.94
C LEU A 223 0.26 12.76 4.43
N VAL A 224 -0.80 12.04 4.06
CA VAL A 224 -1.23 11.88 2.67
C VAL A 224 -1.66 13.23 2.07
N ASN A 225 -2.47 14.01 2.80
CA ASN A 225 -2.84 15.39 2.41
C ASN A 225 -1.61 16.26 2.18
N THR A 226 -0.61 16.18 3.07
CA THR A 226 0.62 16.95 2.94
C THR A 226 1.42 16.55 1.69
N ILE A 227 1.42 15.27 1.32
CA ILE A 227 2.06 14.80 0.08
C ILE A 227 1.33 15.35 -1.14
N ASP A 228 -0.01 15.27 -1.15
CA ASP A 228 -0.87 15.78 -2.23
C ASP A 228 -0.69 17.30 -2.43
N GLU A 229 -0.70 18.06 -1.33
CA GLU A 229 -0.48 19.50 -1.35
C GLU A 229 0.88 19.87 -1.93
N LYS A 230 1.92 19.10 -1.65
CA LYS A 230 3.30 19.37 -2.10
C LYS A 230 3.62 18.77 -3.46
N THR A 231 2.73 17.99 -4.05
CA THR A 231 2.94 17.32 -5.34
C THR A 231 2.03 17.93 -6.40
N LYS A 232 2.35 19.16 -6.79
CA LYS A 232 1.61 19.93 -7.80
C LYS A 232 2.01 19.57 -9.22
N GLU A 233 1.25 20.08 -10.20
CA GLU A 233 1.49 19.79 -11.61
C GLU A 233 2.87 20.25 -12.09
N ASP A 234 3.35 21.37 -11.59
CA ASP A 234 4.67 21.97 -11.85
C ASP A 234 5.81 21.34 -11.03
N SER A 235 5.51 20.39 -10.13
CA SER A 235 6.52 19.76 -9.30
C SER A 235 7.53 18.95 -10.14
N PRO A 236 8.82 18.94 -9.77
CA PRO A 236 9.82 18.13 -10.45
C PRO A 236 9.44 16.65 -10.48
N LEU A 237 9.78 15.95 -11.58
CA LEU A 237 9.53 14.52 -11.73
C LEU A 237 10.01 13.71 -10.51
N ARG A 238 11.19 14.04 -9.99
CA ARG A 238 11.77 13.35 -8.81
C ARG A 238 10.91 13.51 -7.55
N THR A 239 10.28 14.67 -7.35
CA THR A 239 9.31 14.91 -6.27
C THR A 239 8.10 14.00 -6.43
N LYS A 240 7.52 13.97 -7.64
CA LYS A 240 6.36 13.13 -7.95
C LYS A 240 6.65 11.63 -7.77
N GLN A 241 7.85 11.18 -8.18
CA GLN A 241 8.30 9.81 -7.94
C GLN A 241 8.47 9.49 -6.45
N SER A 242 9.06 10.41 -5.67
CA SER A 242 9.18 10.24 -4.20
C SER A 242 7.80 10.17 -3.54
N ALA A 243 6.83 10.97 -4.02
CA ALA A 243 5.45 10.96 -3.53
C ALA A 243 4.80 9.59 -3.73
N ILE A 244 4.82 9.06 -4.97
CA ILE A 244 4.22 7.75 -5.29
C ILE A 244 4.87 6.62 -4.49
N GLU A 245 6.21 6.58 -4.43
CA GLU A 245 6.92 5.56 -3.64
C GLU A 245 6.55 5.64 -2.15
N THR A 246 6.43 6.85 -1.59
CA THR A 246 6.05 7.07 -0.20
C THR A 246 4.61 6.65 0.09
N LEU A 247 3.66 7.05 -0.76
CA LEU A 247 2.24 6.67 -0.63
C LEU A 247 2.08 5.14 -0.69
N ARG A 248 2.78 4.49 -1.63
CA ARG A 248 2.84 3.03 -1.74
C ARG A 248 3.40 2.38 -0.47
N LYS A 249 4.46 2.96 0.14
CA LYS A 249 5.03 2.47 1.41
C LYS A 249 4.06 2.64 2.59
N ILE A 250 3.29 3.73 2.63
CA ILE A 250 2.25 3.96 3.64
C ILE A 250 1.16 2.89 3.51
N ALA A 251 0.61 2.69 2.31
CA ALA A 251 -0.40 1.65 2.06
C ALA A 251 0.12 0.25 2.45
N LYS A 252 1.34 -0.10 2.04
CA LYS A 252 2.01 -1.34 2.45
C LYS A 252 2.08 -1.50 3.98
N SER A 253 2.40 -0.43 4.70
CA SER A 253 2.52 -0.48 6.17
C SER A 253 1.18 -0.76 6.84
N ILE A 254 0.09 -0.21 6.31
CA ILE A 254 -1.26 -0.45 6.82
C ILE A 254 -1.68 -1.90 6.56
N ILE A 255 -1.50 -2.38 5.33
CA ILE A 255 -1.82 -3.76 4.93
C ILE A 255 -1.10 -4.78 5.83
N LEU A 256 0.19 -4.57 6.08
CA LEU A 256 1.02 -5.49 6.87
C LEU A 256 0.85 -5.36 8.40
N SER A 257 0.04 -4.43 8.90
CA SER A 257 -0.16 -4.26 10.34
C SER A 257 -1.17 -5.29 10.87
N GLU A 258 -0.69 -6.33 11.55
CA GLU A 258 -1.55 -7.45 12.03
C GLU A 258 -2.19 -7.19 13.40
N ASP A 259 -1.90 -6.05 14.02
CA ASP A 259 -2.43 -5.68 15.32
C ASP A 259 -3.85 -5.08 15.25
N ILE A 260 -4.41 -4.75 16.40
CA ILE A 260 -5.77 -4.21 16.51
C ILE A 260 -5.87 -2.88 15.74
N ILE A 261 -4.86 -1.99 15.87
CA ILE A 261 -4.83 -0.73 15.12
C ILE A 261 -4.78 -1.00 13.61
N GLY A 262 -3.96 -1.95 13.16
CA GLY A 262 -3.90 -2.36 11.77
C GLY A 262 -5.23 -2.88 11.23
N HIS A 263 -5.99 -3.61 12.04
CA HIS A 263 -7.34 -4.04 11.69
C HIS A 263 -8.29 -2.86 11.51
N GLU A 264 -8.39 -1.96 12.50
CA GLU A 264 -9.23 -0.77 12.43
C GLU A 264 -8.85 0.13 11.24
N MET A 265 -7.55 0.30 10.98
CA MET A 265 -7.05 1.06 9.83
C MET A 265 -7.46 0.44 8.48
N ARG A 266 -7.48 -0.89 8.38
CA ARG A 266 -7.96 -1.58 7.18
C ARG A 266 -9.46 -1.39 6.98
N GLU A 267 -10.25 -1.43 8.05
CA GLU A 267 -11.69 -1.14 7.99
C GLU A 267 -11.95 0.28 7.48
N GLN A 268 -11.19 1.27 7.94
CA GLN A 268 -11.30 2.64 7.40
C GLN A 268 -10.93 2.72 5.91
N LEU A 269 -9.89 1.99 5.47
CA LEU A 269 -9.48 1.91 4.06
C LEU A 269 -10.39 1.08 3.17
N GLU A 270 -11.35 0.34 3.72
CA GLU A 270 -12.34 -0.37 2.90
C GLU A 270 -13.11 0.63 2.03
N THR A 271 -13.43 1.80 2.58
CA THR A 271 -14.18 2.85 1.88
C THR A 271 -13.35 4.08 1.51
N ASP A 272 -12.21 4.33 2.17
CA ASP A 272 -11.37 5.50 1.89
C ASP A 272 -10.42 5.27 0.71
N SER A 273 -10.72 5.91 -0.41
CA SER A 273 -9.90 5.85 -1.64
C SER A 273 -8.70 6.80 -1.68
N HIS A 274 -8.50 7.58 -0.62
CA HIS A 274 -7.64 8.76 -0.67
C HIS A 274 -6.19 8.48 -1.08
N ILE A 275 -5.56 7.39 -0.60
CA ILE A 275 -4.19 7.05 -1.00
C ILE A 275 -4.11 6.77 -2.50
N ALA A 276 -5.05 5.97 -3.04
CA ALA A 276 -5.08 5.62 -4.45
C ALA A 276 -5.38 6.85 -5.32
N ASP A 277 -6.31 7.69 -4.89
CA ASP A 277 -6.67 8.92 -5.60
C ASP A 277 -5.52 9.90 -5.70
N VAL A 278 -4.71 10.06 -4.64
CA VAL A 278 -3.50 10.90 -4.69
C VAL A 278 -2.49 10.31 -5.66
N ILE A 279 -2.25 8.99 -5.65
CA ILE A 279 -1.32 8.36 -6.60
C ILE A 279 -1.77 8.61 -8.05
N VAL A 280 -3.06 8.41 -8.34
CA VAL A 280 -3.64 8.66 -9.67
C VAL A 280 -3.48 10.13 -10.06
N ARG A 281 -3.83 11.09 -9.19
CA ARG A 281 -3.68 12.52 -9.47
C ARG A 281 -2.23 12.92 -9.74
N VAL A 282 -1.27 12.37 -8.97
CA VAL A 282 0.16 12.62 -9.21
C VAL A 282 0.57 12.09 -10.58
N LEU A 283 0.11 10.89 -10.98
CA LEU A 283 0.36 10.33 -12.31
C LEU A 283 -0.33 11.13 -13.42
N GLU A 284 -1.55 11.61 -13.22
CA GLU A 284 -2.27 12.45 -14.19
C GLU A 284 -1.48 13.72 -14.51
N SER A 285 -0.81 14.29 -13.50
CA SER A 285 0.06 15.46 -13.65
C SER A 285 1.37 15.20 -14.41
N MET A 286 1.73 13.94 -14.65
CA MET A 286 2.89 13.52 -15.43
C MET A 286 2.53 13.39 -16.91
N THR A 287 3.50 13.66 -17.78
CA THR A 287 3.42 13.28 -19.20
C THR A 287 3.48 11.77 -19.37
N SER A 288 3.03 11.25 -20.52
CA SER A 288 3.06 9.81 -20.80
C SER A 288 4.46 9.19 -20.66
N VAL A 289 5.49 9.90 -21.11
CA VAL A 289 6.89 9.45 -21.00
C VAL A 289 7.33 9.40 -19.53
N GLU A 290 6.96 10.42 -18.74
CA GLU A 290 7.26 10.46 -17.30
C GLU A 290 6.59 9.33 -16.52
N ARG A 291 5.36 8.94 -16.88
CA ARG A 291 4.65 7.82 -16.27
C ARG A 291 5.36 6.49 -16.55
N LEU A 292 5.75 6.25 -17.80
CA LEU A 292 6.53 5.07 -18.19
C LEU A 292 7.88 5.01 -17.47
N MET A 293 8.62 6.11 -17.43
CA MET A 293 9.89 6.19 -16.68
C MET A 293 9.69 5.95 -15.19
N THR A 294 8.58 6.43 -14.63
CA THR A 294 8.23 6.24 -13.22
C THR A 294 7.90 4.79 -12.94
N GLY A 295 7.07 4.14 -13.74
CA GLY A 295 6.76 2.71 -13.62
C GLY A 295 8.02 1.84 -13.72
N ASN A 296 8.82 2.06 -14.76
CA ASN A 296 10.04 1.29 -15.06
C ASN A 296 11.23 1.61 -14.13
N LYS A 297 11.06 2.49 -13.14
CA LYS A 297 12.12 2.81 -12.18
C LYS A 297 12.41 1.59 -11.31
N THR A 298 13.53 0.92 -11.57
CA THR A 298 13.95 -0.31 -10.88
C THR A 298 14.95 -0.02 -9.76
N ASP A 299 14.81 -0.73 -8.65
CA ASP A 299 15.85 -0.92 -7.64
C ASP A 299 16.05 -2.41 -7.33
N ALA A 300 16.79 -2.73 -6.26
CA ALA A 300 17.03 -4.12 -5.84
C ALA A 300 15.74 -4.92 -5.53
N LYS A 301 14.60 -4.26 -5.33
CA LYS A 301 13.31 -4.87 -4.99
C LYS A 301 12.34 -4.93 -6.20
N GLY A 302 12.78 -4.53 -7.40
CA GLY A 302 11.97 -4.53 -8.62
C GLY A 302 11.59 -3.13 -9.10
N SER A 303 10.71 -3.07 -10.11
CA SER A 303 10.22 -1.80 -10.63
C SER A 303 9.18 -1.17 -9.70
N LEU A 304 8.94 0.15 -9.82
CA LEU A 304 7.90 0.81 -9.04
C LEU A 304 6.51 0.28 -9.40
N SER A 305 6.24 -0.05 -10.67
CA SER A 305 5.00 -0.71 -11.06
C SER A 305 4.83 -2.07 -10.36
N ASP A 306 5.87 -2.91 -10.28
CA ASP A 306 5.78 -4.22 -9.59
C ASP A 306 5.46 -4.03 -8.10
N LYS A 307 5.99 -2.98 -7.49
CA LYS A 307 5.77 -2.66 -6.07
C LYS A 307 4.36 -2.14 -5.79
N VAL A 308 3.76 -1.41 -6.72
CA VAL A 308 2.37 -0.93 -6.64
C VAL A 308 1.41 -2.10 -6.93
N GLU A 309 1.75 -2.95 -7.91
CA GLU A 309 1.06 -4.20 -8.23
C GLU A 309 0.97 -5.10 -7.01
N TRP A 310 2.08 -5.29 -6.30
CA TRP A 310 2.07 -6.01 -5.03
C TRP A 310 1.09 -5.40 -4.00
N VAL A 311 1.03 -4.07 -3.85
CA VAL A 311 0.10 -3.44 -2.90
C VAL A 311 -1.35 -3.68 -3.30
N ARG A 312 -1.67 -3.52 -4.60
CA ARG A 312 -2.99 -3.77 -5.17
C ARG A 312 -3.42 -5.22 -4.97
N ASP A 313 -2.54 -6.19 -5.23
CA ASP A 313 -2.83 -7.61 -5.06
C ASP A 313 -3.07 -7.97 -3.58
N GLN A 314 -2.28 -7.40 -2.65
CA GLN A 314 -2.51 -7.59 -1.23
C GLN A 314 -3.81 -6.94 -0.75
N ALA A 315 -4.14 -5.75 -1.26
CA ALA A 315 -5.37 -5.05 -0.92
C ALA A 315 -6.62 -5.86 -1.27
N VAL A 316 -6.63 -6.54 -2.42
CA VAL A 316 -7.69 -7.46 -2.83
C VAL A 316 -7.87 -8.60 -1.81
N GLY A 317 -6.77 -9.15 -1.29
CA GLY A 317 -6.81 -10.20 -0.26
C GLY A 317 -7.46 -9.78 1.06
N TYR A 318 -7.52 -8.47 1.33
CA TYR A 318 -8.17 -7.88 2.51
C TYR A 318 -9.48 -7.14 2.18
N CYS A 319 -9.97 -7.23 0.94
CA CYS A 319 -11.17 -6.50 0.48
C CYS A 319 -11.09 -4.97 0.65
N LEU A 320 -9.91 -4.36 0.49
CA LEU A 320 -9.73 -2.91 0.68
C LEU A 320 -10.13 -2.15 -0.58
N GLU A 321 -11.44 -1.89 -0.77
CA GLU A 321 -11.97 -1.26 -1.99
C GLU A 321 -11.42 0.16 -2.23
N GLY A 322 -11.07 0.88 -1.17
CA GLY A 322 -10.38 2.17 -1.27
C GLY A 322 -9.07 2.12 -2.07
N LEU A 323 -8.45 0.95 -2.23
CA LEU A 323 -7.23 0.80 -3.03
C LEU A 323 -7.47 0.36 -4.48
N TYR A 324 -8.72 0.24 -4.95
CA TYR A 324 -9.01 -0.13 -6.35
C TYR A 324 -8.53 0.91 -7.38
N GLY A 325 -8.33 2.17 -6.99
CA GLY A 325 -7.70 3.16 -7.86
C GLY A 325 -6.27 2.81 -8.30
N LEU A 326 -5.62 1.85 -7.62
CA LEU A 326 -4.28 1.38 -8.01
C LEU A 326 -4.25 0.64 -9.36
N ASP A 327 -5.35 0.05 -9.82
CA ASP A 327 -5.43 -0.56 -11.15
C ASP A 327 -5.20 0.48 -12.24
N ARG A 328 -5.88 1.62 -12.11
CA ARG A 328 -5.70 2.77 -13.01
C ARG A 328 -4.27 3.30 -12.92
N ALA A 329 -3.70 3.41 -11.72
CA ALA A 329 -2.32 3.86 -11.56
C ALA A 329 -1.32 2.92 -12.28
N LEU A 330 -1.52 1.61 -12.19
CA LEU A 330 -0.68 0.61 -12.85
C LEU A 330 -0.81 0.67 -14.37
N GLU A 331 -2.02 0.80 -14.90
CA GLU A 331 -2.25 0.99 -16.33
C GLU A 331 -1.50 2.23 -16.84
N MET A 332 -1.60 3.35 -16.12
CA MET A 332 -0.89 4.59 -16.45
C MET A 332 0.63 4.41 -16.44
N MET A 333 1.17 3.68 -15.46
CA MET A 333 2.61 3.40 -15.37
C MET A 333 3.10 2.46 -16.47
N LYS A 334 2.29 1.46 -16.86
CA LYS A 334 2.66 0.44 -17.86
C LYS A 334 2.50 0.93 -19.30
N THR A 335 1.50 1.77 -19.57
CA THR A 335 1.15 2.23 -20.93
C THR A 335 1.54 3.68 -21.21
N GLY A 336 1.70 4.50 -20.16
CA GLY A 336 1.83 5.96 -20.28
C GLY A 336 0.52 6.69 -20.56
N SER A 337 -0.57 5.98 -20.84
CA SER A 337 -1.88 6.56 -21.18
C SER A 337 -2.63 6.99 -19.92
N SER A 338 -3.32 8.14 -19.98
CA SER A 338 -4.26 8.58 -18.92
C SER A 338 -5.72 8.32 -19.25
N SER A 339 -6.00 7.98 -20.52
CA SER A 339 -7.31 7.56 -20.93
C SER A 339 -7.68 6.34 -20.12
N LEU A 340 -8.83 6.41 -19.43
CA LEU A 340 -9.48 5.20 -18.97
C LEU A 340 -9.65 4.31 -20.20
N PRO A 341 -9.39 2.99 -20.08
CA PRO A 341 -9.70 2.07 -21.15
C PRO A 341 -11.20 2.27 -21.37
N LEU A 342 -11.55 2.88 -22.50
CA LEU A 342 -12.93 2.94 -22.94
C LEU A 342 -13.36 1.49 -22.90
N ALA A 343 -14.31 1.14 -22.02
CA ALA A 343 -14.77 -0.23 -21.91
C ALA A 343 -15.27 -0.64 -23.30
N GLU A 344 -14.42 -1.34 -24.04
CA GLU A 344 -14.67 -1.87 -25.37
C GLU A 344 -15.73 -2.97 -25.18
N GLY A 345 -16.98 -2.56 -25.00
CA GLY A 345 -17.99 -3.50 -24.50
C GLY A 345 -19.38 -2.95 -24.28
N SER A 346 -19.59 -1.64 -24.18
CA SER A 346 -20.96 -1.12 -24.33
C SER A 346 -21.28 -0.96 -25.81
N SER A 347 -21.49 -2.11 -26.47
CA SER A 347 -22.24 -2.18 -27.71
C SER A 347 -23.66 -1.70 -27.39
N TYR A 348 -23.84 -0.38 -27.37
CA TYR A 348 -25.14 0.21 -27.64
C TYR A 348 -25.41 -0.11 -29.11
N ALA A 349 -25.93 -1.32 -29.35
CA ALA A 349 -26.70 -1.56 -30.55
C ALA A 349 -27.72 -0.40 -30.61
N PRO A 350 -27.75 0.41 -31.68
CA PRO A 350 -28.71 1.48 -31.80
C PRO A 350 -30.09 0.88 -31.57
N ILE A 351 -30.81 1.38 -30.56
CA ILE A 351 -32.19 0.99 -30.31
C ILE A 351 -32.97 1.45 -31.55
N ASP A 352 -33.35 0.50 -32.39
CA ASP A 352 -34.22 0.74 -33.53
C ASP A 352 -35.62 1.05 -33.01
N LEU A 353 -36.01 2.32 -33.05
CA LEU A 353 -37.32 2.81 -32.59
C LEU A 353 -38.39 2.74 -33.71
N THR A 354 -38.22 1.87 -34.70
CA THR A 354 -39.24 1.66 -35.75
C THR A 354 -40.10 0.43 -35.44
N SER A 355 -41.13 0.59 -34.61
CA SER A 355 -42.25 -0.36 -34.49
C SER A 355 -43.53 0.33 -34.06
#